data_AF-A0A7J3DP16-F1
#
_entry.id   AF-A0A7J3DP16-F1
#
_cell.length_a   1.000
_cell.length_b   1.000
_cell.length_c   1.000
_cell.angle_alpha   90.00
_cell.angle_beta   90.00
_cell.angle_gamma   90.00
#
_symmetry.space_group_name_H-M   'P 1'
#
loop_
_entity.id
_entity.type
_entity.pdbx_description
1 polymer ?
#
loop_
_entity_poly.entity_id
_entity_poly.type
_entity_poly.pdbx_seq_one_letter_code
_entity_poly.pdbx_strand_id
1 'polypeptide(L)'
;ASQFDSRTILDTAGAEKLLGSGDLLFLSAENPKPKRIQSPYVSEKEVKRVVDFICKENEKLKIERVELSEDSLAQDLEITFSEEAGFWEEDPLYEEAKKVVIEAQKASASLLQRRLRIGYARAARLLDLLEERGIVGPAEGAKPRKVLIPRSEEEWKQI
;
A
#
# COMPACT_ATOMS: atom_id res chain seq x y z
N ALA A 1 -18.29 17.67 -19.11
CA ALA A 1 -17.55 18.51 -18.16
C ALA A 1 -18.23 19.86 -18.07
N SER A 2 -18.39 20.42 -16.87
CA SER A 2 -19.11 21.68 -16.65
C SER A 2 -18.16 22.84 -16.30
N GLN A 3 -18.63 24.07 -16.50
CA GLN A 3 -17.92 25.28 -16.06
C GLN A 3 -17.66 25.28 -14.54
N PHE A 4 -18.55 24.66 -13.76
CA PHE A 4 -18.44 24.56 -12.31
C PHE A 4 -17.29 23.64 -11.90
N ASP A 5 -17.13 22.50 -12.57
CA ASP A 5 -16.01 21.57 -12.34
C ASP A 5 -14.67 22.26 -12.63
N SER A 6 -14.63 23.05 -13.71
CA SER A 6 -13.46 23.83 -14.12
C SER A 6 -13.06 24.85 -13.05
N ARG A 7 -14.04 25.58 -12.48
CA ARG A 7 -13.79 26.54 -11.39
C ARG A 7 -13.39 25.85 -10.09
N THR A 8 -13.90 24.66 -9.83
CA THR A 8 -13.56 23.90 -8.61
C THR A 8 -12.11 23.40 -8.64
N ILE A 9 -11.59 23.04 -9.83
CA ILE A 9 -10.27 22.42 -9.97
C ILE A 9 -9.19 23.42 -10.39
N LEU A 10 -9.50 24.32 -11.31
CA LEU A 10 -8.53 25.24 -11.94
C LEU A 10 -8.76 26.71 -11.55
N ASP A 11 -9.72 27.00 -10.67
CA ASP A 11 -10.19 28.34 -10.31
C ASP A 11 -10.61 29.20 -11.53
N THR A 12 -10.76 28.58 -12.70
CA THR A 12 -10.93 29.25 -13.99
C THR A 12 -11.89 28.45 -14.88
N ALA A 13 -12.70 29.16 -15.66
CA ALA A 13 -13.60 28.55 -16.66
C ALA A 13 -12.80 28.03 -17.88
N GLY A 14 -13.30 26.97 -18.54
CA GLY A 14 -12.66 26.43 -19.72
C GLY A 14 -13.06 24.99 -20.05
N ALA A 15 -13.46 24.18 -19.06
CA ALA A 15 -13.83 22.78 -19.29
C ALA A 15 -15.06 22.65 -20.22
N GLU A 16 -15.91 23.67 -20.32
CA GLU A 16 -17.03 23.74 -21.26
C GLU A 16 -16.60 23.79 -22.73
N LYS A 17 -15.33 24.12 -23.00
CA LYS A 17 -14.76 24.19 -24.35
C LYS A 17 -14.11 22.88 -24.79
N LEU A 18 -14.01 21.90 -23.89
CA LEU A 18 -13.45 20.60 -24.20
C LEU A 18 -14.45 19.79 -25.00
N LEU A 19 -14.01 19.27 -26.14
CA LEU A 19 -14.83 18.45 -27.02
C LEU A 19 -14.88 16.97 -26.59
N GLY A 20 -14.13 16.60 -25.54
CA GLY A 20 -13.97 15.23 -25.08
C GLY A 20 -12.87 14.47 -25.85
N SER A 21 -12.83 13.15 -25.68
CA SER A 21 -11.95 12.24 -26.44
C SER A 21 -10.48 12.69 -26.48
N GLY A 22 -9.87 12.90 -25.31
CA GLY A 22 -8.44 13.23 -25.19
C GLY A 22 -8.12 14.73 -25.23
N ASP A 23 -9.14 15.58 -25.35
CA ASP A 23 -9.01 17.03 -25.18
C ASP A 23 -8.86 17.39 -23.69
N LEU A 24 -7.86 18.19 -23.36
CA LEU A 24 -7.52 18.54 -21.98
C LEU A 24 -7.08 20.01 -21.85
N LEU A 25 -7.20 20.55 -20.64
CA LEU A 25 -6.63 21.83 -20.27
C LEU A 25 -5.33 21.61 -19.50
N PHE A 26 -4.27 22.27 -19.93
CA PHE A 26 -2.96 22.23 -19.29
C PHE A 26 -2.62 23.57 -18.66
N LEU A 27 -2.20 23.53 -17.40
CA LEU A 27 -1.73 24.68 -16.63
C LEU A 27 -0.27 24.42 -16.23
N SER A 28 0.61 25.39 -16.48
CA SER A 28 2.02 25.31 -16.07
C SER A 28 2.41 26.51 -15.22
N ALA A 29 3.51 26.38 -14.46
CA ALA A 29 4.04 27.49 -13.65
C ALA A 29 4.43 28.72 -14.50
N GLU A 30 4.78 28.51 -15.76
CA GLU A 30 5.17 29.57 -16.70
C GLU A 30 3.97 30.28 -17.34
N ASN A 31 2.82 29.62 -17.42
CA ASN A 31 1.60 30.16 -18.04
C ASN A 31 0.40 29.98 -17.11
N PRO A 32 -0.03 31.05 -16.41
CA PRO A 32 -1.15 31.00 -15.47
C PRO A 32 -2.53 30.89 -16.16
N LYS A 33 -2.58 30.91 -17.50
CA LYS A 33 -3.82 30.69 -18.26
C LYS A 33 -3.85 29.27 -18.80
N PRO A 34 -4.90 28.48 -18.51
CA PRO A 34 -5.02 27.12 -19.03
C PRO A 34 -4.98 27.11 -20.56
N LYS A 35 -4.07 26.31 -21.13
CA LYS A 35 -3.98 26.07 -22.58
C LYS A 35 -4.71 24.78 -22.92
N ARG A 36 -5.58 24.83 -23.93
CA ARG A 36 -6.22 23.63 -24.48
C ARG A 36 -5.20 22.83 -25.28
N ILE A 37 -5.13 21.53 -25.02
CA ILE A 37 -4.24 20.58 -25.69
C ILE A 37 -5.09 19.38 -26.13
N GLN A 38 -4.83 18.90 -27.34
CA GLN A 38 -5.42 17.67 -27.85
C GLN A 38 -4.41 16.53 -27.69
N SER A 39 -4.75 15.56 -26.83
CA SER A 39 -4.00 14.31 -26.70
C SER A 39 -4.69 13.20 -27.51
N PRO A 40 -3.96 12.22 -28.06
CA PRO A 40 -4.58 11.01 -28.57
C PRO A 40 -5.33 10.30 -27.43
N TYR A 41 -6.63 10.08 -27.65
CA TYR A 41 -7.44 9.24 -26.77
C TYR A 41 -7.29 7.78 -27.19
N VAL A 42 -6.90 6.94 -26.23
CA VAL A 42 -6.86 5.49 -26.40
C VAL A 42 -7.88 4.90 -25.45
N SER A 43 -8.88 4.22 -26.00
CA SER A 43 -9.89 3.52 -25.21
C SER A 43 -9.32 2.26 -24.58
N GLU A 44 -9.91 1.81 -23.46
CA GLU A 44 -9.56 0.53 -22.83
C GLU A 44 -9.65 -0.65 -23.81
N LYS A 45 -10.64 -0.62 -24.71
CA LYS A 45 -10.81 -1.63 -25.76
C LYS A 45 -9.62 -1.67 -26.72
N GLU A 46 -9.06 -0.52 -27.06
CA GLU A 46 -7.86 -0.43 -27.90
C GLU A 46 -6.63 -0.97 -27.19
N VAL A 47 -6.43 -0.56 -25.93
CA VAL A 47 -5.34 -1.07 -25.09
C VAL A 47 -5.42 -2.59 -25.00
N LYS A 48 -6.60 -3.14 -24.69
CA LYS A 48 -6.81 -4.59 -24.59
C LYS A 48 -6.47 -5.31 -25.89
N ARG A 49 -6.90 -4.79 -27.05
CA ARG A 49 -6.56 -5.41 -28.35
C ARG A 49 -5.05 -5.42 -28.61
N VAL A 50 -4.34 -4.35 -28.27
CA VAL A 50 -2.89 -4.28 -28.45
C VAL A 50 -2.17 -5.25 -27.52
N VAL A 51 -2.58 -5.31 -26.25
CA VAL A 51 -2.03 -6.26 -25.28
C VAL A 51 -2.28 -7.69 -25.75
N ASP A 52 -3.48 -8.01 -26.23
CA ASP A 52 -3.85 -9.35 -26.71
C ASP A 52 -3.00 -9.78 -27.92
N PHE A 53 -2.74 -8.85 -28.83
CA PHE A 53 -1.83 -9.08 -29.95
C PHE A 53 -0.40 -9.37 -29.46
N ILE A 54 0.13 -8.56 -28.53
CA ILE A 54 1.48 -8.74 -28.00
C ILE A 54 1.62 -10.07 -27.24
N CYS A 55 0.64 -10.43 -26.42
CA CYS A 55 0.64 -11.70 -25.67
C CYS A 55 0.54 -12.91 -26.61
N LYS A 56 -0.20 -12.79 -27.72
CA LYS A 56 -0.31 -13.87 -28.72
C LYS A 56 1.03 -14.12 -29.43
N GLU A 57 1.74 -13.07 -29.81
CA GLU A 57 3.02 -13.18 -30.50
C GLU A 57 4.19 -13.54 -29.57
N ASN A 58 4.00 -13.44 -28.24
CA ASN A 58 5.02 -13.73 -27.24
C ASN A 58 4.53 -14.75 -26.21
N GLU A 59 4.67 -16.05 -26.51
CA GLU A 59 4.26 -17.14 -25.60
C GLU A 59 4.90 -17.07 -24.20
N LYS A 60 6.08 -16.44 -24.07
CA LYS A 60 6.79 -16.23 -22.79
C LYS A 60 6.22 -15.09 -21.94
N LEU A 61 5.38 -14.23 -22.53
CA LEU A 61 4.72 -13.09 -21.88
C LEU A 61 3.24 -13.39 -21.59
N LYS A 62 2.91 -14.65 -21.27
CA LYS A 62 1.66 -14.97 -20.59
C LYS A 62 1.69 -14.36 -19.19
N ILE A 63 1.52 -13.05 -19.14
CA ILE A 63 1.20 -12.29 -17.94
C ILE A 63 -0.14 -12.88 -17.50
N GLU A 64 -0.19 -13.45 -16.31
CA GLU A 64 -1.46 -13.80 -15.67
C GLU A 64 -2.34 -12.56 -15.73
N ARG A 65 -3.42 -12.67 -16.51
CA ARG A 65 -4.40 -11.61 -16.63
C ARG A 65 -5.04 -11.51 -15.25
N VAL A 66 -4.59 -10.56 -14.45
CA VAL A 66 -5.30 -10.17 -13.23
C VAL A 66 -6.60 -9.54 -13.73
N GLU A 67 -7.63 -10.37 -13.86
CA GLU A 67 -8.98 -9.90 -14.16
C GLU A 67 -9.46 -9.16 -12.92
N LEU A 68 -9.21 -7.85 -12.92
CA LEU A 68 -9.76 -6.94 -11.92
C LEU A 68 -11.27 -6.79 -12.19
N SER A 69 -12.07 -7.75 -11.72
CA SER A 69 -13.52 -7.59 -11.58
C SER A 69 -13.82 -6.48 -10.56
N GLU A 70 -14.97 -5.79 -10.69
CA GLU A 70 -15.39 -4.82 -9.66
C GLU A 70 -15.51 -5.48 -8.28
N ASP A 71 -15.87 -6.77 -8.24
CA ASP A 71 -15.82 -7.61 -7.04
C ASP A 71 -14.38 -7.81 -6.54
N SER A 72 -13.38 -7.95 -7.43
CA SER A 72 -11.97 -8.03 -7.01
C SER A 72 -11.38 -6.69 -6.59
N LEU A 73 -11.91 -5.55 -7.04
CA LEU A 73 -11.54 -4.23 -6.50
C LEU A 73 -12.14 -4.03 -5.11
N ALA A 74 -13.38 -4.47 -4.90
CA ALA A 74 -13.99 -4.53 -3.57
C ALA A 74 -13.27 -5.53 -2.68
N GLN A 75 -12.83 -6.67 -3.22
CA GLN A 75 -12.09 -7.70 -2.51
C GLN A 75 -10.62 -7.33 -2.32
N ASP A 76 -9.99 -6.50 -3.15
CA ASP A 76 -8.64 -5.97 -2.96
C ASP A 76 -8.65 -4.80 -1.96
N LEU A 77 -9.70 -3.98 -1.97
CA LEU A 77 -9.98 -3.02 -0.90
C LEU A 77 -10.32 -3.75 0.38
N GLU A 78 -11.12 -4.82 0.34
CA GLU A 78 -11.42 -5.67 1.49
C GLU A 78 -10.23 -6.56 1.86
N ILE A 79 -9.27 -6.90 1.01
CA ILE A 79 -8.01 -7.56 1.39
C ILE A 79 -7.08 -6.54 2.03
N THR A 80 -7.07 -5.30 1.54
CA THR A 80 -6.33 -4.19 2.18
C THR A 80 -6.95 -3.82 3.54
N PHE A 81 -8.29 -3.86 3.67
CA PHE A 81 -9.04 -3.59 4.90
C PHE A 81 -9.26 -4.84 5.79
N SER A 82 -9.17 -6.07 5.27
CA SER A 82 -9.26 -7.34 6.03
C SER A 82 -7.90 -7.88 6.42
N GLU A 83 -6.81 -7.46 5.75
CA GLU A 83 -5.49 -7.42 6.38
C GLU A 83 -5.50 -6.51 7.63
N GLU A 84 -6.46 -5.59 7.74
CA GLU A 84 -6.69 -4.73 8.92
C GLU A 84 -7.83 -5.21 9.85
N ALA A 85 -8.76 -6.08 9.41
CA ALA A 85 -9.93 -6.48 10.20
C ALA A 85 -10.10 -7.99 10.48
N GLY A 86 -9.30 -8.88 9.87
CA GLY A 86 -9.49 -10.34 9.96
C GLY A 86 -8.37 -11.13 10.67
N PHE A 87 -7.24 -10.51 11.02
CA PHE A 87 -6.05 -11.19 11.56
C PHE A 87 -6.02 -11.26 13.09
N TRP A 88 -7.13 -11.63 13.73
CA TRP A 88 -7.13 -11.82 15.18
C TRP A 88 -6.41 -13.11 15.62
N GLU A 89 -6.02 -14.03 14.73
CA GLU A 89 -5.44 -15.31 15.19
C GLU A 89 -3.95 -15.55 14.89
N GLU A 90 -3.34 -15.13 13.77
CA GLU A 90 -1.87 -15.18 13.65
C GLU A 90 -1.35 -14.46 12.39
N ASP A 91 -0.66 -13.32 12.54
CA ASP A 91 0.11 -12.74 11.42
C ASP A 91 1.21 -13.76 11.02
N PRO A 92 1.37 -14.11 9.72
CA PRO A 92 2.34 -15.11 9.30
C PRO A 92 3.79 -14.80 9.69
N LEU A 93 4.11 -13.53 9.90
CA LEU A 93 5.43 -13.05 10.31
C LEU A 93 5.58 -12.96 11.83
N TYR A 94 4.58 -13.35 12.62
CA TYR A 94 4.63 -13.29 14.08
C TYR A 94 5.81 -14.07 14.67
N GLU A 95 6.01 -15.32 14.24
CA GLU A 95 7.11 -16.17 14.75
C GLU A 95 8.48 -15.62 14.37
N GLU A 96 8.60 -14.99 13.20
CA GLU A 96 9.83 -14.33 12.76
C GLU A 96 10.07 -13.03 13.55
N ALA A 97 9.02 -12.23 13.78
CA ALA A 97 9.07 -11.03 14.61
C ALA A 97 9.50 -11.35 16.05
N LYS A 98 8.96 -12.42 16.63
CA LYS A 98 9.33 -12.92 17.97
C LYS A 98 10.83 -13.23 18.04
N LYS A 99 11.36 -13.99 17.08
CA LYS A 99 12.80 -14.33 17.03
C LYS A 99 13.66 -13.08 16.92
N VAL A 100 13.32 -12.16 16.02
CA VAL A 100 14.04 -10.90 15.82
C VAL A 100 14.09 -10.06 17.10
N VAL A 101 12.96 -9.99 17.81
CA VAL A 101 12.85 -9.20 19.05
C VAL A 101 13.64 -9.84 20.19
N ILE A 102 13.58 -11.16 20.35
CA ILE A 102 14.36 -11.90 21.37
C ILE A 102 15.86 -11.77 21.10
N GLU A 103 16.30 -11.90 19.85
CA GLU A 103 17.71 -11.75 19.49
C GLU A 103 18.23 -10.33 19.71
N ALA A 104 17.41 -9.32 19.39
CA ALA A 104 17.77 -7.92 19.52
C ALA A 104 17.68 -7.40 20.96
N GLN A 105 16.89 -8.05 21.82
CA GLN A 105 16.54 -7.63 23.18
C GLN A 105 15.92 -6.21 23.26
N LYS A 106 15.37 -5.73 22.14
CA LYS A 106 14.67 -4.44 22.02
C LYS A 106 13.59 -4.61 20.97
N ALA A 107 12.38 -4.11 21.24
CA ALA A 107 11.28 -4.18 20.28
C ALA A 107 10.89 -2.77 19.81
N SER A 108 10.95 -2.52 18.50
CA SER A 108 10.48 -1.27 17.91
C SER A 108 9.99 -1.47 16.48
N ALA A 109 9.06 -0.61 16.04
CA ALA A 109 8.44 -0.75 14.73
C ALA A 109 9.52 -0.66 13.64
N SER A 110 10.45 0.29 13.77
CA SER A 110 11.58 0.46 12.83
C SER A 110 12.58 -0.71 12.83
N LEU A 111 12.65 -1.52 13.89
CA LEU A 111 13.44 -2.75 13.88
C LEU A 111 12.77 -3.79 12.99
N LEU A 112 11.48 -4.03 13.22
CA LEU A 112 10.68 -5.02 12.47
C LEU A 112 10.54 -4.64 10.99
N GLN A 113 10.31 -3.36 10.67
CA GLN A 113 10.26 -2.85 9.30
C GLN A 113 11.52 -3.23 8.50
N ARG A 114 12.71 -3.03 9.10
CA ARG A 114 13.99 -3.30 8.41
C ARG A 114 14.31 -4.78 8.32
N ARG A 115 13.97 -5.56 9.35
CA ARG A 115 14.29 -7.00 9.40
C ARG A 115 13.34 -7.83 8.56
N LEU A 116 12.05 -7.52 8.61
CA LEU A 116 10.99 -8.29 7.92
C LEU A 116 10.55 -7.64 6.60
N ARG A 117 11.10 -6.47 6.24
CA ARG A 117 10.76 -5.70 5.03
C ARG A 117 9.26 -5.39 4.91
N ILE A 118 8.63 -5.04 6.02
CA ILE A 118 7.20 -4.72 6.13
C ILE A 118 6.94 -3.23 6.33
N GLY A 119 5.71 -2.79 6.02
CA GLY A 119 5.24 -1.43 6.30
C GLY A 119 5.10 -1.12 7.80
N TYR A 120 5.04 0.18 8.14
CA TYR A 120 4.97 0.64 9.53
C TYR A 120 3.73 0.11 10.26
N ALA A 121 2.56 0.15 9.62
CA ALA A 121 1.29 -0.29 10.21
C ALA A 121 1.33 -1.78 10.62
N ARG A 122 1.86 -2.65 9.75
CA ARG A 122 2.04 -4.08 10.06
C ARG A 122 3.05 -4.30 11.18
N ALA A 123 4.15 -3.55 11.18
CA ALA A 123 5.16 -3.63 12.24
C ALA A 123 4.62 -3.18 13.61
N ALA A 124 3.74 -2.18 13.65
CA ALA A 124 3.07 -1.73 14.87
C ALA A 124 2.12 -2.82 15.39
N ARG A 125 1.28 -3.40 14.53
CA ARG A 125 0.38 -4.51 14.89
C ARG A 125 1.13 -5.73 15.43
N LEU A 126 2.25 -6.10 14.81
CA LEU A 126 3.10 -7.18 15.30
C LEU A 126 3.67 -6.89 16.70
N LEU A 127 3.99 -5.65 17.02
CA LEU A 127 4.42 -5.28 18.38
C LEU A 127 3.30 -5.40 19.40
N ASP A 128 2.08 -5.01 19.04
CA ASP A 128 0.92 -5.10 19.91
C ASP A 128 0.57 -6.59 20.17
N LEU A 129 0.62 -7.44 19.15
CA LEU A 129 0.46 -8.90 19.30
C LEU A 129 1.54 -9.52 20.21
N LEU A 130 2.79 -9.05 20.10
CA LEU A 130 3.89 -9.49 20.97
C LEU A 130 3.72 -9.00 22.41
N GLU A 131 3.06 -7.86 22.63
CA GLU A 131 2.70 -7.36 23.95
C GLU A 131 1.55 -8.19 24.56
N GLU A 132 0.48 -8.42 23.81
CA GLU A 132 -0.66 -9.25 24.24
C GLU A 132 -0.23 -10.68 24.64
N ARG A 133 0.73 -11.25 23.90
CA ARG A 133 1.30 -12.58 24.19
C ARG A 133 2.44 -12.55 25.23
N GLY A 134 2.70 -11.40 25.88
CA GLY A 134 3.65 -11.28 26.99
C GLY A 134 5.14 -11.41 26.61
N ILE A 135 5.48 -11.27 25.31
CA ILE A 135 6.87 -11.31 24.83
C ILE A 135 7.56 -9.96 25.08
N VAL A 136 6.80 -8.88 24.97
CA VAL A 136 7.26 -7.50 25.01
C VAL A 136 6.46 -6.73 26.07
N GLY A 137 7.13 -5.83 26.81
CA GLY A 137 6.48 -4.97 27.80
C GLY A 137 5.70 -3.81 27.16
N PRO A 138 4.98 -3.03 27.99
CA PRO A 138 4.11 -1.96 27.50
C PRO A 138 4.87 -0.86 26.77
N ALA A 139 4.15 -0.10 25.94
CA ALA A 139 4.69 1.04 25.22
C ALA A 139 5.14 2.17 26.18
N GLU A 140 6.44 2.45 26.23
CA GLU A 140 7.02 3.60 26.94
C GLU A 140 7.25 4.79 25.96
N GLY A 141 6.17 5.33 25.40
CA GLY A 141 6.22 6.46 24.47
C GLY A 141 7.03 6.16 23.20
N ALA A 142 7.98 7.03 22.86
CA ALA A 142 8.82 6.88 21.65
C ALA A 142 10.01 5.91 21.82
N LYS A 143 10.21 5.33 23.01
CA LYS A 143 11.32 4.42 23.29
C LYS A 143 10.99 3.00 22.81
N PRO A 144 12.02 2.21 22.41
CA PRO A 144 11.82 0.79 22.13
C PRO A 144 11.31 0.06 23.37
N ARG A 145 10.33 -0.83 23.18
CA ARG A 145 9.74 -1.63 24.26
C ARG A 145 10.77 -2.64 24.77
N LYS A 146 10.71 -2.93 26.08
CA LYS A 146 11.56 -3.93 26.73
C LYS A 146 11.08 -5.33 26.38
N VAL A 147 12.00 -6.25 26.15
CA VAL A 147 11.67 -7.67 25.89
C VAL A 147 11.65 -8.40 27.23
N LEU A 148 10.57 -9.14 27.49
CA LEU A 148 10.37 -9.85 28.76
C LEU A 148 10.98 -11.25 28.75
N ILE A 149 11.33 -11.77 27.57
CA ILE A 149 11.93 -13.09 27.39
C ILE A 149 13.44 -12.97 27.22
N PRO A 150 14.24 -13.71 28.03
CA PRO A 150 15.69 -13.73 27.91
C PRO A 150 16.16 -14.45 26.64
N ARG A 151 17.43 -14.27 26.30
CA ARG A 151 18.02 -14.78 25.05
C ARG A 151 18.32 -16.28 25.10
N SER A 152 18.45 -16.87 26.29
CA SER A 152 18.65 -18.32 26.49
C SER A 152 17.81 -18.87 27.65
N GLU A 153 17.50 -20.17 27.58
CA GLU A 153 16.83 -20.95 28.63
C GLU A 153 17.69 -21.06 29.92
N GLU A 154 19.00 -20.81 29.81
CA GLU A 154 19.97 -20.88 30.91
C GLU A 154 19.87 -19.65 31.83
N GLU A 155 19.53 -18.48 31.30
CA GLU A 155 19.32 -17.25 32.07
C GLU A 155 17.99 -17.26 32.86
N TRP A 156 16.99 -18.03 32.39
CA TRP A 156 15.70 -18.20 33.06
C TRP A 156 15.78 -19.02 34.36
N LYS A 157 16.81 -19.87 34.52
CA LYS A 157 17.04 -20.67 35.73
C LYS A 157 17.77 -19.91 36.85
N GLN A 158 18.12 -18.65 36.62
CA GLN A 158 18.95 -17.84 37.53
C GLN A 158 18.20 -16.64 38.13
N ILE A 159 16.91 -16.51 37.84
CA ILE A 159 15.94 -15.62 38.49
C ILE A 159 15.01 -16.48 39.35
#